data_AF-A0A7R9S5B2-F1
#
_entry.id   AF-A0A7R9S5B2-F1
#
_cell.length_a   1.000
_cell.length_b   1.000
_cell.length_c   1.000
_cell.angle_alpha   90.00
_cell.angle_beta   90.00
_cell.angle_gamma   90.00
#
_symmetry.space_group_name_H-M   'P 1'
#
loop_
_entity.id
_entity.type
_entity.pdbx_description
1 polymer ?
#
loop_
_entity_poly.entity_id
_entity_poly.type
_entity_poly.pdbx_seq_one_letter_code
_entity_poly.pdbx_strand_id
1 'polypeptide(L)'
;KHGDPSDPRSWRPISLCNTDYKYLTGIWNLRLKSELHSLVHTRQCGAMPGRSTRNAVRLTADAIELNTRHRIKTMILSLDMEKAFDRVDHDLLYVMITI
;
A
#
# COMPACT_ATOMS: atom_id res chain seq x y z
N LYS A 1 10.39 -3.94 16.19
CA LYS A 1 10.05 -2.54 15.79
C LYS A 1 9.65 -1.79 17.05
N HIS A 2 10.12 -0.55 17.21
CA HIS A 2 9.97 0.26 18.43
C HIS A 2 8.51 0.49 18.83
N GLY A 3 8.08 -0.22 19.86
CA GLY A 3 6.83 -0.02 20.59
C GLY A 3 6.93 -0.87 21.85
N ASP A 4 6.53 -0.33 23.00
CA ASP A 4 6.55 -1.06 24.27
C ASP A 4 5.61 -2.28 24.14
N PRO A 5 6.08 -3.53 24.35
CA PRO A 5 5.24 -4.72 24.29
C PRO A 5 4.10 -4.71 25.32
N SER A 6 4.28 -3.97 26.41
CA SER A 6 3.26 -3.79 27.45
C SER A 6 2.17 -2.81 27.05
N ASP A 7 2.36 -2.04 25.96
CA ASP A 7 1.34 -1.14 25.39
C ASP A 7 0.56 -1.87 24.28
N PRO A 8 -0.75 -2.17 24.49
CA PRO A 8 -1.59 -2.82 23.49
C PRO A 8 -1.70 -2.06 22.16
N ARG A 9 -1.44 -0.74 22.14
CA ARG A 9 -1.45 0.07 20.91
C ARG A 9 -0.31 -0.30 19.96
N SER A 10 0.76 -0.91 20.47
CA SER A 10 1.89 -1.41 19.69
C SER A 10 1.57 -2.73 18.99
N TRP A 11 0.47 -3.39 19.36
CA TRP A 11 0.12 -4.70 18.83
C TRP A 11 -0.48 -4.59 17.42
N ARG A 12 -0.26 -5.64 16.62
CA ARG A 12 -0.88 -5.82 15.30
C ARG A 12 -1.78 -7.04 15.36
N PRO A 13 -3.07 -6.89 15.71
CA PRO A 13 -3.98 -8.02 15.77
C PRO A 13 -4.08 -8.68 14.39
N ILE A 14 -4.12 -10.01 14.38
CA ILE A 14 -4.34 -10.79 13.17
C ILE A 14 -5.67 -11.50 13.32
N SER A 15 -6.60 -11.22 12.42
CA SER A 15 -7.88 -11.93 12.37
C SER A 15 -7.67 -13.36 11.87
N LEU A 16 -8.02 -14.34 12.69
CA LEU A 16 -8.03 -15.75 12.32
C LEU A 16 -9.34 -16.08 11.61
N CYS A 17 -9.42 -15.78 10.31
CA CYS A 17 -10.59 -16.08 9.50
C CYS A 17 -10.69 -17.57 9.12
N ASN A 18 -11.92 -18.07 8.97
CA ASN A 18 -12.19 -19.43 8.48
C ASN A 18 -11.69 -19.65 7.04
N THR A 19 -11.58 -20.91 6.64
CA THR A 19 -11.07 -21.29 5.32
C THR A 19 -11.94 -20.76 4.19
N ASP A 20 -13.26 -20.73 4.35
CA ASP A 20 -14.18 -20.22 3.32
C ASP A 20 -13.91 -18.75 3.00
N TYR A 21 -13.64 -17.93 4.03
CA TYR A 21 -13.26 -16.54 3.84
C TYR A 21 -11.94 -16.40 3.06
N LYS A 22 -10.96 -17.30 3.27
CA LYS A 22 -9.71 -17.31 2.50
C LYS A 22 -9.96 -17.64 1.02
N TYR A 23 -10.88 -18.55 0.71
CA TYR A 23 -11.27 -18.83 -0.66
C TYR A 23 -11.97 -17.63 -1.31
N LEU A 24 -12.94 -17.04 -0.62
CA LEU A 24 -13.69 -15.88 -1.13
C LEU A 24 -12.75 -14.69 -1.41
N THR A 25 -11.90 -14.34 -0.45
CA THR A 25 -10.90 -13.26 -0.62
C THR A 25 -9.90 -13.57 -1.73
N GLY A 26 -9.52 -14.84 -1.93
CA GLY A 26 -8.70 -15.27 -3.06
C GLY A 26 -9.36 -15.02 -4.42
N ILE A 27 -10.65 -15.35 -4.56
CA ILE A 27 -11.43 -15.08 -5.78
C ILE A 27 -11.51 -13.57 -6.04
N TRP A 28 -11.82 -12.78 -5.01
CA TRP A 28 -11.85 -11.32 -5.10
C TRP A 28 -10.50 -10.74 -5.51
N ASN A 29 -9.40 -11.21 -4.93
CA ASN A 29 -8.06 -10.77 -5.27
C ASN A 29 -7.74 -11.04 -6.75
N LEU A 30 -8.12 -12.20 -7.29
CA LEU A 30 -7.90 -12.51 -8.70
C LEU A 30 -8.68 -11.57 -9.63
N ARG A 31 -9.92 -11.23 -9.27
CA ARG A 31 -10.76 -10.29 -10.05
C ARG A 31 -10.22 -8.87 -9.97
N LEU A 32 -9.93 -8.36 -8.78
CA LEU A 32 -9.41 -7.00 -8.61
C LEU A 32 -8.05 -6.83 -9.28
N LYS A 33 -7.23 -7.89 -9.32
CA LYS A 33 -5.89 -7.83 -9.92
C LYS A 33 -5.90 -7.45 -11.41
N SER A 34 -6.95 -7.77 -12.18
CA SER A 34 -7.04 -7.32 -13.58
C SER A 34 -7.23 -5.80 -13.68
N GLU A 35 -8.00 -5.23 -12.76
CA GLU A 35 -8.34 -3.80 -12.75
C GLU A 35 -7.35 -2.94 -11.96
N LEU A 36 -6.51 -3.51 -11.10
CA LEU A 36 -5.57 -2.74 -10.27
C LEU A 36 -4.68 -1.79 -11.09
N HIS A 37 -4.32 -2.15 -12.33
CA HIS A 37 -3.49 -1.31 -13.18
C HIS A 37 -4.19 -0.04 -13.68
N SER A 38 -5.53 -0.05 -13.81
CA SER A 38 -6.32 1.13 -14.21
C SER A 38 -6.66 2.01 -13.00
N LEU A 39 -6.89 1.40 -11.83
CA LEU A 39 -7.27 2.10 -10.60
C LEU A 39 -6.08 2.75 -9.87
N VAL A 40 -4.89 2.13 -9.96
CA VAL A 40 -3.73 2.53 -9.15
C VAL A 40 -2.68 3.24 -9.99
N HIS A 41 -2.18 4.37 -9.49
CA HIS A 41 -1.13 5.15 -10.15
C HIS A 41 0.11 4.31 -10.51
N THR A 42 0.74 4.63 -11.64
CA THR A 42 1.87 3.87 -12.22
C THR A 42 3.10 3.80 -11.31
N ARG A 43 3.28 4.77 -10.41
CA ARG A 43 4.39 4.83 -9.44
C ARG A 43 4.13 4.07 -8.13
N GLN A 44 2.91 3.58 -7.88
CA GLN A 44 2.62 2.77 -6.69
C GLN A 44 3.33 1.41 -6.83
N CYS A 45 4.24 1.10 -5.92
CA CYS A 45 5.02 -0.14 -6.00
C CYS A 45 4.49 -1.24 -5.08
N GLY A 46 3.96 -0.88 -3.91
CA GLY A 46 3.47 -1.84 -2.92
C GLY A 46 2.19 -2.54 -3.37
N ALA A 47 2.08 -3.84 -3.07
CA ALA A 47 0.92 -4.69 -3.38
C ALA A 47 0.52 -4.76 -4.87
N MET A 48 1.39 -4.33 -5.78
CA MET A 48 1.14 -4.34 -7.22
C MET A 48 1.88 -5.50 -7.91
N PRO A 49 1.21 -6.28 -8.78
CA PRO A 49 1.88 -7.34 -9.51
C PRO A 49 2.97 -6.79 -10.44
N GLY A 50 4.10 -7.50 -10.51
CA GLY A 50 5.25 -7.10 -11.33
C GLY A 50 6.03 -5.89 -10.78
N ARG A 51 5.65 -5.34 -9.61
CA ARG A 51 6.39 -4.26 -8.94
C ARG A 51 6.98 -4.74 -7.62
N SER A 52 8.17 -4.25 -7.29
CA SER A 52 8.88 -4.62 -6.06
C SER A 52 9.42 -3.40 -5.34
N THR A 53 9.91 -3.59 -4.12
CA THR A 53 10.59 -2.53 -3.34
C THR A 53 11.78 -1.92 -4.10
N ARG A 54 12.45 -2.71 -4.96
CA ARG A 54 13.53 -2.21 -5.81
C ARG A 54 13.05 -1.09 -6.75
N ASN A 55 11.83 -1.22 -7.28
CA ASN A 55 11.25 -0.19 -8.15
C ASN A 55 10.99 1.10 -7.37
N ALA A 56 10.52 1.00 -6.12
CA ALA A 56 10.30 2.16 -5.26
C ALA A 56 11.62 2.89 -4.95
N VAL A 57 12.67 2.14 -4.60
CA VAL A 57 14.01 2.71 -4.35
C VAL A 57 14.55 3.39 -5.61
N ARG A 58 14.41 2.74 -6.77
CA ARG A 58 14.89 3.28 -8.05
C ARG A 58 14.14 4.55 -8.45
N LEU A 59 12.81 4.55 -8.36
CA LEU A 59 11.98 5.73 -8.64
C LEU A 59 12.38 6.94 -7.78
N THR A 60 12.62 6.72 -6.48
CA THR A 60 13.07 7.77 -5.57
C THR A 60 14.46 8.27 -5.93
N ALA A 61 15.41 7.37 -6.22
CA ALA A 61 16.77 7.74 -6.63
C ALA A 61 16.78 8.53 -7.94
N ASP A 62 16.03 8.08 -8.94
CA ASP A 62 15.89 8.76 -10.24
C ASP A 62 15.28 10.17 -10.08
N ALA A 63 14.29 10.32 -9.20
CA ALA A 63 13.69 11.63 -8.90
C ALA A 63 14.70 12.60 -8.24
N ILE A 64 15.50 12.11 -7.29
CA ILE A 64 16.55 12.90 -6.65
C ILE A 64 17.61 13.32 -7.67
N GLU A 65 18.08 12.37 -8.48
CA GLU A 65 19.09 12.61 -9.50
C GLU A 65 18.62 13.65 -10.53
N LEU A 66 17.40 13.50 -11.04
CA LEU A 66 16.79 14.42 -11.99
C LEU A 66 16.71 15.83 -11.42
N ASN A 67 16.18 15.98 -10.20
CA ASN A 67 16.04 17.28 -9.57
C ASN A 67 17.41 17.92 -9.26
N THR A 68 18.41 17.11 -8.89
CA THR A 68 19.79 17.57 -8.68
C THR A 68 20.39 18.11 -9.98
N ARG A 69 20.25 17.38 -11.09
CA ARG A 69 20.71 17.82 -12.42
C ARG A 69 20.07 19.14 -12.85
N HIS A 70 18.78 19.33 -12.57
CA HIS A 70 18.05 20.56 -12.89
C HIS A 70 18.18 21.66 -11.84
N ARG A 71 18.97 21.47 -10.77
CA ARG A 71 19.14 22.42 -9.65
C ARG A 71 17.81 22.82 -8.99
N ILE A 72 16.86 21.89 -8.96
CA ILE A 72 15.55 22.07 -8.30
C ILE A 72 15.71 21.75 -6.82
N LYS A 73 15.43 22.73 -5.96
CA LYS A 73 15.38 22.52 -4.50
C LYS A 73 14.32 21.46 -4.19
N THR A 74 14.74 20.36 -3.59
CA THR A 74 13.88 19.18 -3.36
C THR A 74 13.94 18.77 -1.89
N MET A 75 12.80 18.34 -1.37
CA MET A 75 12.66 17.73 -0.04
C MET A 75 11.99 16.37 -0.20
N ILE A 76 12.40 15.40 0.62
CA ILE A 76 11.74 14.09 0.71
C ILE A 76 10.88 14.07 1.97
N LEU A 77 9.60 13.77 1.81
CA LEU A 77 8.67 13.58 2.91
C LEU A 77 8.36 12.09 3.06
N SER A 78 8.70 11.53 4.22
CA SER A 78 8.38 10.14 4.55
C SER A 78 7.10 10.11 5.37
N LEU A 79 6.02 9.56 4.79
CA LEU A 79 4.71 9.43 5.43
C LEU A 79 4.42 7.96 5.73
N ASP A 80 3.82 7.69 6.89
CA ASP A 80 3.31 6.38 7.29
C ASP A 80 1.90 6.54 7.87
N MET A 81 1.01 5.62 7.55
CA MET A 81 -0.38 5.66 8.02
C MET A 81 -0.52 4.82 9.29
N GLU A 82 -0.91 5.46 10.39
CA GLU A 82 -1.24 4.76 11.63
C GLU A 82 -2.48 3.88 11.43
N LYS A 83 -2.34 2.58 11.69
CA LYS A 83 -3.43 1.59 11.61
C LYS A 83 -4.20 1.63 10.28
N ALA A 84 -3.44 1.67 9.17
CA ALA A 84 -3.98 1.84 7.82
C ALA A 84 -5.14 0.90 7.45
N PHE A 85 -5.11 -0.36 7.92
CA PHE A 85 -6.17 -1.34 7.64
C PHE A 85 -7.41 -1.20 8.54
N ASP A 86 -7.24 -0.66 9.75
CA ASP A 86 -8.34 -0.49 10.71
C ASP A 86 -9.14 0.81 10.46
N ARG A 87 -8.55 1.76 9.72
CA ARG A 87 -9.11 3.09 9.46
C ARG A 87 -9.67 3.27 8.05
N VAL A 88 -9.91 2.18 7.32
CA VAL A 88 -10.48 2.25 5.98
C VAL A 88 -11.96 2.64 6.07
N ASP A 89 -12.35 3.67 5.33
CA ASP A 89 -13.76 4.01 5.13
C ASP A 89 -14.41 2.97 4.20
N HIS A 90 -15.36 2.22 4.74
CA HIS A 90 -16.00 1.12 4.02
C HIS A 90 -16.93 1.62 2.91
N ASP A 91 -17.63 2.75 3.09
CA ASP A 91 -18.53 3.29 2.07
C ASP A 91 -17.72 3.73 0.85
N LEU A 92 -16.60 4.41 1.07
CA LEU A 92 -15.66 4.77 0.01
C LEU A 92 -15.11 3.52 -0.70
N LEU A 93 -14.73 2.49 0.05
CA LEU A 93 -14.22 1.25 -0.51
C LEU A 93 -15.26 0.56 -1.41
N TYR A 94 -16.51 0.48 -0.98
CA TYR A 94 -17.60 -0.11 -1.77
C TYR A 94 -17.83 0.65 -3.08
N VAL A 95 -17.82 1.98 -3.04
CA VAL A 95 -17.94 2.80 -4.26
C VAL A 95 -16.78 2.51 -5.21
N MET A 96 -15.53 2.45 -4.71
CA MET A 96 -14.36 2.22 -5.56
C MET A 96 -14.35 0.85 -6.25
N ILE A 97 -14.88 -0.20 -5.62
CA ILE A 97 -14.84 -1.57 -6.17
C ILE A 97 -16.08 -1.95 -7.01
N THR A 98 -17.08 -1.06 -7.12
CA THR A 98 -18.34 -1.31 -7.84
C THR A 98 -18.44 -0.54 -9.17
N ILE A 99 -17.37 0.17 -9.57
CA ILE A 99 -17.24 0.83 -10.89
C ILE A 99 -16.88 -0.22 -11.94
#